data_AF-A0A392MTI1-F1
#
_entry.id   AF-A0A392MTI1-F1
#
_cell.length_a   1.000
_cell.length_b   1.000
_cell.length_c   1.000
_cell.angle_alpha   90.00
_cell.angle_beta   90.00
_cell.angle_gamma   90.00
#
_symmetry.space_group_name_H-M   'P 1'
#
loop_
_entity.id
_entity.type
_entity.pdbx_description
1 polymer ?
#
loop_
_entity_poly.entity_id
_entity_poly.type
_entity_poly.pdbx_seq_one_letter_code
_entity_poly.pdbx_strand_id
1 'polypeptide(L)'
;MAPVVASFSSRGPSKAAVILKPDVIAPGVDIVASWPTNTPTSDAPGDNRTFEFNIASGTSISCPHVSGAAADIKSFHPTWSPAAIRSALMTTANNQMSFGNNRDTEFGYGAGQINPVNARNPGLIYDANVDDYIRFLCSYGYSTTTLQQLTRDHITCSNATHTSTRDLNYPSFTLKAPSPKQHFNGSFRRIVTNVGLPLSTYRAIVTAPEGLQISVNPDVLSFTSLGEKKTFVLSVEGAMEEAFRSASLTWDCGDFKVRSPIVVYDVRAEKEQVYPSLNEQGQSSSPNSHVPVKVIVLCAIFSFILISIVIYII
;
A
#
# COMPACT_ATOMS: atom_id res chain seq x y z
N MET A 1 16.41 13.41 11.74
CA MET A 1 16.39 12.80 10.39
C MET A 1 14.95 12.41 10.07
N ALA A 2 14.48 12.70 8.85
CA ALA A 2 13.12 12.43 8.39
C ALA A 2 13.15 11.98 6.90
N PRO A 3 12.17 11.21 6.41
CA PRO A 3 11.03 10.65 7.16
C PRO A 3 11.39 9.42 7.99
N VAL A 4 10.65 9.20 9.06
CA VAL A 4 10.68 7.99 9.90
C VAL A 4 9.24 7.55 10.14
N VAL A 5 8.99 6.24 10.14
CA VAL A 5 7.65 5.74 10.45
C VAL A 5 7.39 5.88 11.95
N ALA A 6 6.31 6.57 12.32
CA ALA A 6 5.93 6.79 13.71
C ALA A 6 5.73 5.46 14.47
N SER A 7 6.04 5.47 15.77
CA SER A 7 5.92 4.28 16.63
C SER A 7 4.48 3.76 16.73
N PHE A 8 3.49 4.66 16.73
CA PHE A 8 2.07 4.31 16.76
C PHE A 8 1.51 3.83 15.41
N SER A 9 2.26 3.98 14.31
CA SER A 9 1.77 3.56 13.00
C SER A 9 1.71 2.04 12.93
N SER A 10 0.52 1.51 12.65
CA SER A 10 0.31 0.07 12.48
C SER A 10 1.20 -0.51 11.39
N ARG A 11 1.60 -1.77 11.58
CA ARG A 11 2.52 -2.50 10.68
C ARG A 11 1.81 -3.68 10.03
N GLY A 12 2.28 -4.08 8.85
CA GLY A 12 1.96 -5.37 8.26
C GLY A 12 2.68 -6.54 8.96
N PRO A 13 2.55 -7.76 8.42
CA PRO A 13 1.68 -8.16 7.30
C PRO A 13 0.18 -8.10 7.66
N SER A 14 -0.69 -7.91 6.66
CA SER A 14 -2.14 -7.95 6.85
C SER A 14 -2.62 -9.38 7.10
N LYS A 15 -3.47 -9.57 8.12
CA LYS A 15 -4.17 -10.85 8.35
C LYS A 15 -5.35 -11.05 7.38
N ALA A 16 -5.81 -9.98 6.72
CA ALA A 16 -7.00 -9.98 5.90
C ALA A 16 -6.72 -10.28 4.41
N ALA A 17 -5.48 -10.14 3.95
CA ALA A 17 -5.08 -10.38 2.56
C ALA A 17 -3.58 -10.65 2.44
N VAL A 18 -3.17 -11.48 1.47
CA VAL A 18 -1.74 -11.66 1.08
C VAL A 18 -1.32 -10.51 0.14
N ILE A 19 -1.53 -9.28 0.58
CA ILE A 19 -1.13 -8.04 -0.11
C ILE A 19 -0.39 -7.17 0.90
N LEU A 20 0.72 -6.56 0.47
CA LEU A 20 1.50 -5.65 1.28
C LEU A 20 0.63 -4.54 1.88
N LYS A 21 0.76 -4.32 3.20
CA LYS A 21 0.21 -3.16 3.90
C LYS A 21 1.21 -2.63 4.93
N PRO A 22 1.28 -1.29 5.14
CA PRO A 22 0.54 -0.25 4.40
C PRO A 22 1.01 -0.10 2.93
N ASP A 23 0.28 0.67 2.12
CA ASP A 23 0.65 0.89 0.70
C ASP A 23 1.72 1.97 0.54
N VAL A 24 1.56 3.08 1.25
CA VAL A 24 2.42 4.27 1.24
C VAL A 24 2.38 4.93 2.62
N ILE A 25 3.29 5.87 2.87
CA ILE A 25 3.24 6.78 4.03
C ILE A 25 3.13 8.23 3.60
N ALA A 26 2.64 9.06 4.50
CA ALA A 26 2.57 10.52 4.34
C ALA A 26 2.75 11.19 5.71
N PRO A 27 3.09 12.49 5.75
CA PRO A 27 3.23 13.24 7.01
C PRO A 27 1.99 13.13 7.88
N GLY A 28 2.16 12.79 9.16
CA GLY A 28 1.07 12.65 10.11
C GLY A 28 1.51 12.78 11.57
N VAL A 29 2.67 13.39 11.80
CA VAL A 29 3.18 13.72 13.14
C VAL A 29 3.34 15.23 13.18
N ASP A 30 2.80 15.83 14.23
CA ASP A 30 2.85 17.26 14.53
C ASP A 30 2.39 18.14 13.35
N ILE A 31 1.26 17.77 12.77
CA ILE A 31 0.66 18.50 11.64
C ILE A 31 -0.28 19.57 12.17
N VAL A 32 -0.11 20.79 11.69
CA VAL A 32 -1.02 21.91 11.94
C VAL A 32 -2.22 21.82 11.00
N ALA A 33 -3.43 21.84 11.54
CA ALA A 33 -4.67 21.89 10.76
C ALA A 33 -5.75 22.72 11.48
N SER A 34 -6.81 23.07 10.77
CA SER A 34 -7.96 23.80 11.33
C SER A 34 -8.62 23.03 12.47
N TRP A 35 -9.07 23.74 13.50
CA TRP A 35 -9.71 23.17 14.69
C TRP A 35 -10.97 23.94 15.09
N PRO A 36 -12.01 23.28 15.64
CA PRO A 36 -13.21 23.98 16.09
C PRO A 36 -12.91 24.93 17.26
N THR A 37 -13.41 26.16 17.16
CA THR A 37 -13.19 27.22 18.16
C THR A 37 -14.01 27.04 19.45
N ASN A 38 -14.96 26.09 19.45
CA ASN A 38 -15.80 25.73 20.60
C ASN A 38 -15.30 24.49 21.36
N THR A 39 -14.14 23.94 20.99
CA THR A 39 -13.52 22.79 21.66
C THR A 39 -12.10 23.14 22.10
N PRO A 40 -11.68 22.76 23.32
CA PRO A 40 -10.30 22.93 23.74
C PRO A 40 -9.31 22.37 22.72
N THR A 41 -8.20 23.07 22.52
CA THR A 41 -7.13 22.68 21.60
C THR A 41 -6.18 21.66 22.26
N SER A 42 -6.26 21.51 23.57
CA SER A 42 -5.42 20.66 24.40
C SER A 42 -6.26 19.67 25.19
N ASP A 43 -5.78 18.43 25.32
CA ASP A 43 -6.36 17.42 26.21
C ASP A 43 -5.89 17.57 27.66
N ALA A 44 -5.07 18.59 27.96
CA ALA A 44 -4.57 18.83 29.30
C ALA A 44 -5.73 19.21 30.27
N PRO A 45 -5.89 18.52 31.41
CA PRO A 45 -6.96 18.82 32.35
C PRO A 45 -6.93 20.29 32.80
N GLY A 46 -8.06 20.99 32.63
CA GLY A 46 -8.21 22.40 33.00
C GLY A 46 -7.73 23.41 31.95
N ASP A 47 -7.18 22.96 30.82
CA ASP A 47 -6.83 23.83 29.71
C ASP A 47 -8.04 24.04 28.77
N ASN A 48 -8.70 25.19 28.92
CA ASN A 48 -9.87 25.56 28.13
C ASN A 48 -9.53 26.49 26.95
N ARG A 49 -8.25 26.63 26.60
CA ARG A 49 -7.85 27.50 25.48
C ARG A 49 -8.37 26.90 24.16
N THR A 50 -8.93 27.77 23.33
CA THR A 50 -9.39 27.43 21.98
C THR A 50 -8.64 28.26 20.96
N PHE A 51 -8.26 27.62 19.86
CA PHE A 51 -7.58 28.23 18.72
C PHE A 51 -8.22 27.73 17.43
N GLU A 52 -8.12 28.52 16.35
CA GLU A 52 -8.61 28.14 15.02
C GLU A 52 -7.76 27.02 14.38
N PHE A 53 -6.59 26.73 14.94
CA PHE A 53 -5.67 25.70 14.49
C PHE A 53 -5.19 24.85 15.67
N ASN A 54 -4.91 23.57 15.40
CA ASN A 54 -4.31 22.64 16.35
C ASN A 54 -3.18 21.85 15.70
N ILE A 55 -2.26 21.35 16.51
CA ILE A 55 -1.20 20.41 16.13
C ILE A 55 -1.64 19.02 16.57
N ALA A 56 -1.74 18.10 15.62
CA ALA A 56 -2.16 16.73 15.90
C ALA A 56 -1.27 15.70 15.20
N SER A 57 -1.24 14.50 15.80
CA SER A 57 -0.49 13.35 15.32
C SER A 57 -1.41 12.14 15.17
N GLY A 58 -1.24 11.38 14.10
CA GLY A 58 -2.00 10.17 13.83
C GLY A 58 -2.01 9.76 12.37
N THR A 59 -2.28 8.48 12.10
CA THR A 59 -2.52 7.99 10.73
C THR A 59 -3.78 8.62 10.12
N SER A 60 -4.75 9.00 10.97
CA SER A 60 -5.90 9.84 10.59
C SER A 60 -5.49 11.19 10.00
N ILE A 61 -4.29 11.68 10.31
CA ILE A 61 -3.73 12.95 9.82
C ILE A 61 -2.85 12.73 8.58
N SER A 62 -2.21 11.57 8.45
CA SER A 62 -1.57 11.14 7.19
C SER A 62 -2.59 10.90 6.07
N CYS A 63 -3.74 10.33 6.38
CA CYS A 63 -4.79 10.00 5.42
C CYS A 63 -5.21 11.18 4.51
N PRO A 64 -5.58 12.38 5.02
CA PRO A 64 -5.97 13.50 4.18
C PRO A 64 -4.85 14.00 3.24
N HIS A 65 -3.57 13.84 3.59
CA HIS A 65 -2.47 14.14 2.67
C HIS A 65 -2.47 13.22 1.43
N VAL A 66 -2.68 11.92 1.65
CA VAL A 66 -2.80 10.94 0.55
C VAL A 66 -4.06 11.22 -0.27
N SER A 67 -5.18 11.52 0.38
CA SER A 67 -6.44 11.88 -0.30
C SER A 67 -6.28 13.13 -1.17
N GLY A 68 -5.62 14.18 -0.66
CA GLY A 68 -5.33 15.39 -1.41
C GLY A 68 -4.42 15.12 -2.63
N ALA A 69 -3.39 14.29 -2.45
CA ALA A 69 -2.53 13.87 -3.56
C ALA A 69 -3.29 13.05 -4.61
N ALA A 70 -4.19 12.14 -4.18
CA ALA A 70 -5.03 11.37 -5.09
C ALA A 70 -5.98 12.26 -5.90
N ALA A 71 -6.59 13.27 -5.25
CA ALA A 71 -7.45 14.25 -5.90
C ALA A 71 -6.67 15.12 -6.90
N ASP A 72 -5.46 15.56 -6.53
CA ASP A 72 -4.57 16.29 -7.44
C ASP A 72 -4.27 15.46 -8.69
N ILE A 73 -3.86 14.19 -8.54
CA ILE A 73 -3.62 13.29 -9.69
C ILE A 73 -4.90 13.11 -10.53
N LYS A 74 -6.06 12.91 -9.89
CA LYS A 74 -7.36 12.78 -10.57
C LYS A 74 -7.70 14.02 -11.39
N SER A 75 -7.33 15.22 -10.93
CA SER A 75 -7.55 16.46 -11.68
C SER A 75 -6.77 16.53 -13.00
N PHE A 76 -5.55 15.97 -13.03
CA PHE A 76 -4.75 15.84 -14.27
C PHE A 76 -5.15 14.64 -15.12
N HIS A 77 -5.73 13.61 -14.49
CA HIS A 77 -6.17 12.37 -15.15
C HIS A 77 -7.61 12.00 -14.83
N PRO A 78 -8.61 12.75 -15.35
CA PRO A 78 -10.02 12.58 -14.96
C PRO A 78 -10.59 11.19 -15.26
N THR A 79 -10.02 10.47 -16.21
CA THR A 79 -10.47 9.13 -16.63
C THR A 79 -9.78 8.00 -15.87
N TRP A 80 -8.77 8.28 -15.05
CA TRP A 80 -8.06 7.23 -14.31
C TRP A 80 -8.94 6.58 -13.26
N SER A 81 -8.79 5.25 -13.17
CA SER A 81 -9.43 4.45 -12.13
C SER A 81 -8.78 4.75 -10.76
N PRO A 82 -9.45 4.40 -9.64
CA PRO A 82 -8.83 4.41 -8.32
C PRO A 82 -7.55 3.55 -8.25
N ALA A 83 -7.49 2.43 -8.98
CA ALA A 83 -6.32 1.55 -9.02
C ALA A 83 -5.14 2.21 -9.76
N ALA A 84 -5.40 2.93 -10.84
CA ALA A 84 -4.39 3.70 -11.56
C ALA A 84 -3.78 4.82 -10.69
N ILE A 85 -4.60 5.56 -9.96
CA ILE A 85 -4.15 6.62 -9.05
C ILE A 85 -3.32 6.04 -7.89
N ARG A 86 -3.81 4.96 -7.27
CA ARG A 86 -3.05 4.22 -6.25
C ARG A 86 -1.72 3.72 -6.80
N SER A 87 -1.71 3.18 -8.03
CA SER A 87 -0.48 2.76 -8.69
C SER A 87 0.49 3.91 -8.82
N ALA A 88 0.06 5.06 -9.32
CA ALA A 88 0.92 6.22 -9.51
C ALA A 88 1.55 6.70 -8.18
N LEU A 89 0.76 6.76 -7.11
CA LEU A 89 1.25 7.11 -5.77
C LEU A 89 2.28 6.10 -5.23
N MET A 90 2.04 4.81 -5.43
CA MET A 90 2.93 3.77 -4.94
C MET A 90 4.23 3.70 -5.75
N THR A 91 4.15 3.72 -7.07
CA THR A 91 5.32 3.46 -7.93
C THR A 91 6.30 4.62 -8.02
N THR A 92 5.85 5.82 -7.63
CA THR A 92 6.66 7.05 -7.59
C THR A 92 7.04 7.45 -6.15
N ALA A 93 6.64 6.66 -5.15
CA ALA A 93 6.95 6.95 -3.76
C ALA A 93 8.45 6.96 -3.49
N ASN A 94 8.88 7.89 -2.64
CA ASN A 94 10.26 8.01 -2.19
C ASN A 94 10.54 6.92 -1.14
N ASN A 95 11.43 5.99 -1.47
CA ASN A 95 11.84 4.89 -0.59
C ASN A 95 13.05 5.23 0.29
N GLN A 96 13.58 6.45 0.20
CA GLN A 96 14.67 6.93 1.03
C GLN A 96 14.16 7.28 2.43
N MET A 97 14.30 6.34 3.34
CA MET A 97 13.90 6.50 4.72
C MET A 97 15.10 6.73 5.63
N SER A 98 14.89 7.50 6.70
CA SER A 98 15.94 7.75 7.68
C SER A 98 16.25 6.50 8.52
N PHE A 99 17.55 6.23 8.69
CA PHE A 99 18.05 5.18 9.57
C PHE A 99 17.71 5.54 11.02
N GLY A 100 16.75 4.84 11.62
CA GLY A 100 16.39 5.10 13.02
C GLY A 100 15.23 4.27 13.58
N ASN A 101 14.26 3.84 12.76
CA ASN A 101 13.16 3.01 13.28
C ASN A 101 12.40 2.19 12.22
N ASN A 102 13.02 1.90 11.08
CA ASN A 102 12.38 1.17 9.98
C ASN A 102 12.68 -0.33 10.03
N ARG A 103 12.62 -0.92 11.23
CA ARG A 103 12.84 -2.37 11.40
C ARG A 103 11.86 -3.19 10.58
N ASP A 104 10.62 -2.71 10.44
CA ASP A 104 9.57 -3.40 9.68
C ASP A 104 9.67 -3.18 8.16
N THR A 105 10.58 -2.31 7.69
CA THR A 105 10.80 -2.02 6.27
C THR A 105 9.48 -1.71 5.53
N GLU A 106 9.19 -2.41 4.43
CA GLU A 106 7.96 -2.33 3.63
C GLU A 106 6.69 -2.64 4.45
N PHE A 107 6.75 -3.44 5.52
CA PHE A 107 5.61 -3.60 6.45
C PHE A 107 5.37 -2.37 7.32
N GLY A 108 6.32 -1.43 7.38
CA GLY A 108 6.17 -0.14 8.02
C GLY A 108 5.79 0.98 7.06
N TYR A 109 6.44 1.07 5.90
CA TYR A 109 6.27 2.20 4.98
C TYR A 109 5.65 1.87 3.61
N GLY A 110 5.36 0.59 3.34
CA GLY A 110 4.85 0.17 2.03
C GLY A 110 5.85 0.46 0.91
N ALA A 111 5.41 1.17 -0.12
CA ALA A 111 6.27 1.62 -1.20
C ALA A 111 7.21 2.78 -0.81
N GLY A 112 6.86 3.54 0.24
CA GLY A 112 7.61 4.71 0.70
C GLY A 112 6.71 5.93 0.93
N GLN A 113 7.33 7.09 1.10
CA GLN A 113 6.61 8.36 1.25
C GLN A 113 6.08 8.86 -0.08
N ILE A 114 4.80 9.28 -0.11
CA ILE A 114 4.18 9.82 -1.32
C ILE A 114 4.99 10.96 -1.95
N ASN A 115 5.02 10.99 -3.28
CA ASN A 115 5.60 12.07 -4.06
C ASN A 115 4.57 12.55 -5.10
N PRO A 116 3.67 13.47 -4.71
CA PRO A 116 2.56 13.89 -5.58
C PRO A 116 3.02 14.46 -6.93
N VAL A 117 4.15 15.18 -6.95
CA VAL A 117 4.70 15.79 -8.17
C VAL A 117 5.05 14.71 -9.20
N ASN A 118 5.79 13.67 -8.80
CA ASN A 118 6.12 12.57 -9.70
C ASN A 118 4.92 11.68 -10.01
N ALA A 119 3.99 11.52 -9.06
CA ALA A 119 2.79 10.71 -9.25
C ALA A 119 1.84 11.26 -10.32
N ARG A 120 1.92 12.55 -10.69
CA ARG A 120 1.19 13.12 -11.82
C ARG A 120 1.60 12.51 -13.16
N ASN A 121 2.83 12.03 -13.30
CA ASN A 121 3.28 11.37 -14.52
C ASN A 121 4.20 10.19 -14.19
N PRO A 122 3.62 9.02 -13.84
CA PRO A 122 4.37 7.89 -13.30
C PRO A 122 5.05 7.03 -14.37
N GLY A 123 4.88 7.32 -15.66
CA GLY A 123 5.37 6.47 -16.77
C GLY A 123 4.50 5.24 -17.02
N LEU A 124 4.41 4.32 -16.05
CA LEU A 124 3.57 3.13 -16.12
C LEU A 124 2.64 3.03 -14.91
N ILE A 125 1.46 2.43 -15.12
CA ILE A 125 0.50 2.12 -14.05
C ILE A 125 0.07 0.65 -14.06
N TYR A 126 -0.18 0.11 -12.86
CA TYR A 126 -0.83 -1.17 -12.60
C TYR A 126 -2.32 -0.91 -12.39
N ASP A 127 -3.09 -0.94 -13.47
CA ASP A 127 -4.53 -0.68 -13.44
C ASP A 127 -5.33 -1.96 -13.10
N ALA A 128 -6.46 -1.79 -12.43
CA ALA A 128 -7.36 -2.87 -12.05
C ALA A 128 -8.80 -2.35 -11.96
N ASN A 129 -9.76 -3.16 -12.38
CA ASN A 129 -11.18 -2.85 -12.32
C ASN A 129 -11.89 -3.62 -11.19
N VAL A 130 -13.18 -3.36 -11.02
CA VAL A 130 -14.01 -4.00 -9.97
C VAL A 130 -14.00 -5.53 -10.10
N ASP A 131 -14.04 -6.06 -11.33
CA ASP A 131 -14.02 -7.51 -11.58
C ASP A 131 -12.69 -8.17 -11.16
N ASP A 132 -11.56 -7.45 -11.27
CA ASP A 132 -10.27 -7.93 -10.77
C ASP A 132 -10.32 -8.14 -9.24
N TYR A 133 -10.93 -7.20 -8.50
CA TYR A 133 -11.08 -7.30 -7.05
C TYR A 133 -12.07 -8.40 -6.65
N ILE A 134 -13.19 -8.54 -7.38
CA ILE A 134 -14.15 -9.63 -7.16
C ILE A 134 -13.47 -10.98 -7.33
N ARG A 135 -12.73 -11.18 -8.44
CA ARG A 135 -11.97 -12.40 -8.68
C ARG A 135 -10.95 -12.66 -7.58
N PHE A 136 -10.22 -11.63 -7.16
CA PHE A 136 -9.27 -11.75 -6.05
C PHE A 136 -9.96 -12.23 -4.76
N LEU A 137 -11.08 -11.63 -4.37
CA LEU A 137 -11.81 -12.00 -3.14
C LEU A 137 -12.38 -13.42 -3.23
N CYS A 138 -12.92 -13.80 -4.40
CA CYS A 138 -13.35 -15.18 -4.65
C CYS A 138 -12.19 -16.17 -4.48
N SER A 139 -11.03 -15.90 -5.11
CA SER A 139 -9.83 -16.73 -4.99
C SER A 139 -9.27 -16.78 -3.56
N TYR A 140 -9.49 -15.73 -2.77
CA TYR A 140 -9.09 -15.68 -1.36
C TYR A 140 -9.99 -16.53 -0.44
N GLY A 141 -11.19 -16.91 -0.91
CA GLY A 141 -12.14 -17.74 -0.18
C GLY A 141 -13.36 -17.00 0.39
N TYR A 142 -13.63 -15.77 -0.07
CA TYR A 142 -14.87 -15.08 0.30
C TYR A 142 -16.08 -15.79 -0.32
N SER A 143 -17.12 -16.02 0.49
CA SER A 143 -18.36 -16.62 0.01
C SER A 143 -19.18 -15.64 -0.83
N THR A 144 -19.95 -16.17 -1.78
CA THR A 144 -20.90 -15.41 -2.60
C THR A 144 -21.81 -14.51 -1.76
N THR A 145 -22.35 -15.04 -0.65
CA THR A 145 -23.21 -14.28 0.27
C THR A 145 -22.50 -13.08 0.89
N THR A 146 -21.23 -13.25 1.30
CA THR A 146 -20.44 -12.15 1.87
C THR A 146 -20.16 -11.09 0.81
N LEU A 147 -19.83 -11.50 -0.41
CA LEU A 147 -19.58 -10.57 -1.51
C LEU A 147 -20.83 -9.76 -1.87
N GLN A 148 -21.99 -10.40 -1.99
CA GLN A 148 -23.26 -9.71 -2.27
C GLN A 148 -23.63 -8.71 -1.17
N GLN A 149 -23.31 -9.01 0.10
CA GLN A 149 -23.50 -8.07 1.21
C GLN A 149 -22.55 -6.87 1.13
N LEU A 150 -21.29 -7.11 0.72
CA LEU A 150 -20.27 -6.07 0.60
C LEU A 150 -20.51 -5.14 -0.59
N THR A 151 -20.79 -5.70 -1.77
CA THR A 151 -20.95 -4.93 -3.00
C THR A 151 -22.35 -4.41 -3.23
N ARG A 152 -23.36 -5.01 -2.58
CA ARG A 152 -24.78 -4.78 -2.85
C ARG A 152 -25.22 -5.17 -4.26
N ASP A 153 -24.40 -5.94 -4.96
CA ASP A 153 -24.64 -6.43 -6.32
C ASP A 153 -24.80 -7.95 -6.35
N HIS A 154 -25.49 -8.47 -7.38
CA HIS A 154 -25.65 -9.91 -7.62
C HIS A 154 -24.38 -10.54 -8.21
N ILE A 155 -23.34 -10.64 -7.39
CA ILE A 155 -22.07 -11.27 -7.75
C ILE A 155 -22.13 -12.76 -7.45
N THR A 156 -21.48 -13.57 -8.31
CA THR A 156 -21.25 -15.00 -8.07
C THR A 156 -19.80 -15.36 -8.40
N CYS A 157 -19.17 -16.24 -7.61
CA CYS A 157 -17.80 -16.71 -7.85
C CYS A 157 -17.70 -17.82 -8.92
N SER A 158 -18.76 -18.01 -9.74
CA SER A 158 -18.99 -19.15 -10.63
C SER A 158 -17.86 -19.41 -11.65
N ASN A 159 -17.10 -18.37 -12.01
CA ASN A 159 -16.02 -18.43 -13.00
C ASN A 159 -14.62 -18.19 -12.41
N ALA A 160 -14.48 -18.11 -11.08
CA ALA A 160 -13.20 -17.79 -10.43
C ALA A 160 -12.24 -18.98 -10.28
N THR A 161 -12.45 -20.07 -11.04
CA THR A 161 -11.84 -21.38 -10.76
C THR A 161 -10.32 -21.46 -10.98
N HIS A 162 -9.65 -20.43 -11.52
CA HIS A 162 -8.22 -20.54 -11.86
C HIS A 162 -7.37 -19.27 -11.66
N THR A 163 -7.82 -18.23 -10.96
CA THR A 163 -6.96 -17.07 -10.66
C THR A 163 -6.25 -17.23 -9.32
N SER A 164 -4.93 -17.12 -9.31
CA SER A 164 -4.15 -17.08 -8.07
C SER A 164 -4.48 -15.80 -7.30
N THR A 165 -4.55 -15.86 -5.97
CA THR A 165 -4.65 -14.65 -5.11
C THR A 165 -3.50 -13.67 -5.32
N ARG A 166 -2.41 -14.15 -5.93
CA ARG A 166 -1.20 -13.38 -6.26
C ARG A 166 -1.35 -12.54 -7.54
N ASP A 167 -2.35 -12.82 -8.38
CA ASP A 167 -2.49 -12.22 -9.72
C ASP A 167 -3.36 -10.97 -9.77
N LEU A 168 -3.86 -10.48 -8.62
CA LEU A 168 -4.40 -9.13 -8.57
C LEU A 168 -3.32 -8.16 -9.06
N ASN A 169 -3.66 -7.28 -10.01
CA ASN A 169 -2.72 -6.38 -10.65
C ASN A 169 -2.32 -5.22 -9.72
N TYR A 170 -1.55 -5.55 -8.68
CA TYR A 170 -1.14 -4.66 -7.60
C TYR A 170 0.32 -4.19 -7.83
N PRO A 171 0.66 -2.93 -7.56
CA PRO A 171 2.02 -2.36 -7.71
C PRO A 171 2.98 -2.80 -6.57
N SER A 172 2.72 -3.95 -5.96
CA SER A 172 3.61 -4.61 -5.00
C SER A 172 3.49 -6.13 -5.14
N PHE A 173 4.50 -6.82 -4.62
CA PHE A 173 4.60 -8.28 -4.65
C PHE A 173 4.78 -8.79 -3.23
N THR A 174 3.95 -9.74 -2.83
CA THR A 174 3.98 -10.27 -1.46
C THR A 174 3.85 -11.78 -1.50
N LEU A 175 4.89 -12.48 -1.02
CA LEU A 175 4.95 -13.93 -1.02
C LEU A 175 5.06 -14.43 0.42
N LYS A 176 4.08 -15.22 0.85
CA LYS A 176 4.16 -15.96 2.11
C LYS A 176 4.89 -17.29 1.87
N ALA A 177 6.06 -17.46 2.48
CA ALA A 177 6.76 -18.74 2.52
C ALA A 177 5.98 -19.74 3.39
N PRO A 178 5.90 -21.02 3.00
CA PRO A 178 5.07 -22.01 3.68
C PRO A 178 5.57 -22.33 5.09
N SER A 179 6.89 -22.32 5.30
CA SER A 179 7.49 -22.54 6.62
C SER A 179 8.85 -21.82 6.74
N PRO A 180 9.30 -21.54 7.98
CA PRO A 180 10.61 -20.92 8.22
C PRO A 180 11.76 -21.74 7.63
N LYS A 181 12.73 -21.06 7.01
CA LYS A 181 13.98 -21.64 6.48
C LYS A 181 13.81 -22.71 5.39
N GLN A 182 12.59 -22.95 4.92
CA GLN A 182 12.33 -23.87 3.82
C GLN A 182 12.43 -23.12 2.48
N HIS A 183 12.88 -23.84 1.46
CA HIS A 183 12.83 -23.35 0.10
C HIS A 183 11.38 -23.04 -0.31
N PHE A 184 11.17 -21.89 -0.95
CA PHE A 184 9.88 -21.48 -1.48
C PHE A 184 10.01 -21.04 -2.94
N ASN A 185 8.89 -21.06 -3.65
CA ASN A 185 8.76 -20.45 -4.96
C ASN A 185 7.40 -19.77 -5.12
N GLY A 186 7.35 -18.77 -5.98
CA GLY A 186 6.12 -18.08 -6.31
C GLY A 186 6.29 -17.18 -7.51
N SER A 187 5.23 -17.04 -8.29
CA SER A 187 5.19 -16.12 -9.41
C SER A 187 3.99 -15.18 -9.30
N PHE A 188 4.12 -14.05 -9.97
CA PHE A 188 3.13 -12.98 -10.01
C PHE A 188 2.98 -12.52 -11.44
N ARG A 189 1.78 -12.64 -12.01
CA ARG A 189 1.48 -12.04 -13.30
C ARG A 189 1.05 -10.59 -13.10
N ARG A 190 1.62 -9.68 -13.88
CA ARG A 190 1.26 -8.25 -13.87
C ARG A 190 1.04 -7.73 -15.27
N ILE A 191 0.17 -6.72 -15.36
CA ILE A 191 -0.10 -5.96 -16.56
C ILE A 191 0.21 -4.50 -16.25
N VAL A 192 1.04 -3.86 -17.05
CA VAL A 192 1.32 -2.43 -16.96
C VAL A 192 0.79 -1.71 -18.19
N THR A 193 0.20 -0.54 -17.97
CA THR A 193 -0.28 0.35 -19.02
C THR A 193 0.67 1.54 -19.13
N ASN A 194 1.09 1.89 -20.34
CA ASN A 194 1.91 3.08 -20.58
C ASN A 194 1.05 4.36 -20.51
N VAL A 195 1.43 5.28 -19.63
CA VAL A 195 0.81 6.61 -19.46
C VAL A 195 1.85 7.74 -19.53
N GLY A 196 3.11 7.42 -19.82
CA GLY A 196 4.22 8.36 -19.91
C GLY A 196 4.46 8.87 -21.32
N LEU A 197 5.56 8.43 -21.94
CA LEU A 197 5.93 8.80 -23.30
C LEU A 197 5.59 7.67 -24.28
N PRO A 198 5.13 7.97 -25.51
CA PRO A 198 5.07 6.97 -26.58
C PRO A 198 6.49 6.56 -26.99
N LEU A 199 6.63 5.41 -27.67
CA LEU A 199 7.92 4.92 -28.17
C LEU A 199 8.98 4.76 -27.04
N SER A 200 8.54 4.38 -25.85
CA SER A 200 9.39 4.18 -24.68
C SER A 200 9.70 2.69 -24.47
N THR A 201 10.95 2.37 -24.14
CA THR A 201 11.36 1.02 -23.72
C THR A 201 11.84 1.05 -22.28
N TYR A 202 11.21 0.22 -21.44
CA TYR A 202 11.56 0.04 -20.04
C TYR A 202 12.36 -1.24 -19.86
N ARG A 203 13.41 -1.18 -19.05
CA ARG A 203 14.18 -2.35 -18.60
C ARG A 203 13.89 -2.65 -17.13
N ALA A 204 13.71 -3.92 -16.81
CA ALA A 204 13.55 -4.37 -15.45
C ALA A 204 14.90 -4.30 -14.70
N ILE A 205 14.91 -3.63 -13.56
CA ILE A 205 16.03 -3.59 -12.62
C ILE A 205 15.54 -4.21 -11.31
N VAL A 206 16.14 -5.33 -10.93
CA VAL A 206 15.81 -6.05 -9.70
C VAL A 206 16.88 -5.78 -8.66
N THR A 207 16.46 -5.40 -7.45
CA THR A 207 17.32 -5.31 -6.27
C THR A 207 16.85 -6.34 -5.26
N ALA A 208 17.66 -7.35 -4.99
CA ALA A 208 17.33 -8.45 -4.09
C ALA A 208 18.49 -8.70 -3.10
N PRO A 209 18.18 -9.02 -1.82
CA PRO A 209 19.18 -9.44 -0.85
C PRO A 209 19.65 -10.87 -1.15
N GLU A 210 20.78 -11.25 -0.55
CA GLU A 210 21.27 -12.63 -0.61
C GLU A 210 20.20 -13.62 -0.10
N GLY A 211 20.13 -14.78 -0.76
CA GLY A 211 19.13 -15.82 -0.47
C GLY A 211 17.83 -15.71 -1.27
N LEU A 212 17.57 -14.58 -1.96
CA LEU A 212 16.45 -14.43 -2.88
C LEU A 212 16.90 -14.40 -4.34
N GLN A 213 16.36 -15.30 -5.15
CA GLN A 213 16.48 -15.26 -6.60
C GLN A 213 15.17 -14.71 -7.19
N ILE A 214 15.28 -13.59 -7.90
CA ILE A 214 14.14 -12.89 -8.49
C ILE A 214 14.41 -12.68 -9.97
N SER A 215 13.49 -13.16 -10.81
CA SER A 215 13.56 -13.01 -12.26
C SER A 215 12.28 -12.39 -12.82
N VAL A 216 12.41 -11.68 -13.94
CA VAL A 216 11.29 -11.00 -14.62
C VAL A 216 11.31 -11.39 -16.09
N ASN A 217 10.16 -11.83 -16.62
CA ASN A 217 10.02 -12.23 -18.01
C ASN A 217 8.75 -11.62 -18.65
N PRO A 218 8.86 -10.87 -19.76
CA PRO A 218 10.11 -10.38 -20.33
C PRO A 218 10.78 -9.35 -19.40
N ASP A 219 12.10 -9.19 -19.48
CA ASP A 219 12.88 -8.20 -18.72
C ASP A 219 12.94 -6.82 -19.41
N VAL A 220 12.36 -6.72 -20.62
CA VAL A 220 12.25 -5.50 -21.41
C VAL A 220 10.82 -5.34 -21.92
N LEU A 221 10.25 -4.14 -21.74
CA LEU A 221 8.92 -3.78 -22.22
C LEU A 221 9.03 -2.57 -23.16
N SER A 222 8.76 -2.78 -24.45
CA SER A 222 8.70 -1.72 -25.45
C SER A 222 7.26 -1.35 -25.77
N PHE A 223 6.95 -0.07 -25.66
CA PHE A 223 5.63 0.50 -25.95
C PHE A 223 5.71 1.41 -27.17
N THR A 224 4.75 1.27 -28.06
CA THR A 224 4.63 2.06 -29.30
C THR A 224 3.70 3.26 -29.13
N SER A 225 2.67 3.14 -28.28
CA SER A 225 1.69 4.19 -28.04
C SER A 225 1.33 4.33 -26.56
N LEU A 226 0.68 5.45 -26.22
CA LEU A 226 0.01 5.62 -24.94
C LEU A 226 -1.17 4.67 -24.82
N GLY A 227 -1.46 4.23 -23.60
CA GLY A 227 -2.52 3.27 -23.30
C GLY A 227 -2.19 1.82 -23.67
N GLU A 228 -1.06 1.56 -24.33
CA GLU A 228 -0.64 0.20 -24.65
C GLU A 228 -0.35 -0.57 -23.36
N LYS A 229 -0.84 -1.81 -23.30
CA LYS A 229 -0.68 -2.71 -22.16
C LYS A 229 0.34 -3.77 -22.48
N LYS A 230 1.26 -4.03 -21.55
CA LYS A 230 2.19 -5.17 -21.62
C LYS A 230 2.07 -6.02 -20.37
N THR A 231 2.25 -7.33 -20.55
CA THR A 231 2.25 -8.31 -19.47
C THR A 231 3.69 -8.73 -19.17
N PHE A 232 3.99 -8.94 -17.90
CA PHE A 232 5.19 -9.64 -17.45
C PHE A 232 4.87 -10.58 -16.30
N VAL A 233 5.79 -11.51 -16.05
CA VAL A 233 5.77 -12.41 -14.90
C VAL A 233 7.01 -12.16 -14.06
N LEU A 234 6.80 -11.92 -12.77
CA LEU A 234 7.86 -11.88 -11.78
C LEU A 234 7.87 -13.19 -11.01
N SER A 235 9.01 -13.86 -10.96
CA SER A 235 9.23 -15.11 -10.22
C SER A 235 10.19 -14.85 -9.07
N VAL A 236 9.86 -15.40 -7.90
CA VAL A 236 10.68 -15.34 -6.68
C VAL A 236 10.87 -16.76 -6.18
N GLU A 237 12.12 -17.13 -5.92
CA GLU A 237 12.46 -18.37 -5.24
C GLU A 237 13.66 -18.19 -4.31
N GLY A 238 13.83 -19.12 -3.40
CA GLY A 238 14.95 -19.12 -2.47
C GLY A 238 14.56 -19.60 -1.08
N ALA A 239 15.39 -19.24 -0.11
CA ALA A 239 15.19 -19.53 1.31
C ALA A 239 15.66 -18.33 2.14
N MET A 240 15.01 -18.10 3.27
CA MET A 240 15.32 -16.97 4.15
C MET A 240 15.50 -17.44 5.59
N GLU A 241 16.52 -16.91 6.26
CA GLU A 241 16.80 -17.20 7.67
C GLU A 241 15.90 -16.38 8.58
N GLU A 242 15.58 -15.15 8.19
CA GLU A 242 14.79 -14.18 8.93
C GLU A 242 13.30 -14.29 8.66
N ALA A 243 12.51 -13.64 9.51
CA ALA A 243 11.05 -13.65 9.42
C ALA A 243 10.50 -13.06 8.12
N PHE A 244 11.22 -12.10 7.53
CA PHE A 244 10.90 -11.52 6.23
C PHE A 244 12.14 -10.92 5.55
N ARG A 245 12.00 -10.68 4.25
CA ARG A 245 12.98 -10.05 3.37
C ARG A 245 12.32 -9.12 2.37
N SER A 246 13.02 -8.03 2.08
CA SER A 246 12.58 -7.00 1.15
C SER A 246 13.48 -6.94 -0.07
N ALA A 247 12.85 -6.77 -1.22
CA ALA A 247 13.45 -6.59 -2.53
C ALA A 247 12.62 -5.56 -3.32
N SER A 248 13.04 -5.24 -4.54
CA SER A 248 12.23 -4.40 -5.42
C SER A 248 12.47 -4.67 -6.90
N LEU A 249 11.44 -4.42 -7.70
CA LEU A 249 11.50 -4.31 -9.14
C LEU A 249 11.34 -2.83 -9.51
N THR A 250 12.21 -2.30 -10.37
CA THR A 250 12.03 -0.99 -10.99
C THR A 250 12.02 -1.14 -12.50
N TRP A 251 10.98 -0.66 -13.16
CA TRP A 251 11.02 -0.43 -14.61
C TRP A 251 11.64 0.93 -14.87
N ASP A 252 12.76 0.95 -15.59
CA ASP A 252 13.53 2.16 -15.87
C ASP A 252 13.63 2.37 -17.39
N CYS A 253 13.24 3.55 -17.86
CA CYS A 253 13.41 3.98 -19.26
C CYS A 253 14.33 5.22 -19.40
N GLY A 254 15.02 5.63 -18.34
CA GLY A 254 15.80 6.86 -18.24
C GLY A 254 14.99 8.01 -17.64
N ASP A 255 13.83 8.31 -18.23
CA ASP A 255 12.96 9.43 -17.80
C ASP A 255 12.03 9.05 -16.64
N PHE A 256 11.52 7.82 -16.64
CA PHE A 256 10.61 7.31 -15.62
C PHE A 256 11.21 6.11 -14.90
N LYS A 257 10.97 6.07 -13.58
CA LYS A 257 11.31 4.94 -12.71
C LYS A 257 10.06 4.48 -12.00
N VAL A 258 9.61 3.27 -12.33
CA VAL A 258 8.38 2.68 -11.81
C VAL A 258 8.74 1.57 -10.84
N ARG A 259 8.83 1.92 -9.55
CA ARG A 259 9.31 1.00 -8.50
C ARG A 259 8.14 0.23 -7.88
N SER A 260 8.33 -1.05 -7.63
CA SER A 260 7.40 -1.90 -6.89
C SER A 260 8.14 -2.68 -5.81
N PRO A 261 7.73 -2.57 -4.53
CA PRO A 261 8.33 -3.37 -3.46
C PRO A 261 7.95 -4.85 -3.58
N ILE A 262 8.88 -5.71 -3.21
CA ILE A 262 8.73 -7.16 -3.14
C ILE A 262 9.02 -7.55 -1.69
N VAL A 263 8.09 -8.26 -1.05
CA VAL A 263 8.28 -8.74 0.32
C VAL A 263 8.00 -10.23 0.38
N VAL A 264 8.97 -10.98 0.89
CA VAL A 264 8.80 -12.40 1.23
C VAL A 264 8.78 -12.51 2.75
N TYR A 265 7.81 -13.23 3.32
CA TYR A 265 7.67 -13.38 4.76
C TYR A 265 7.14 -14.76 5.15
N ASP A 266 7.38 -15.18 6.39
CA ASP A 266 6.81 -16.41 6.94
C ASP A 266 5.99 -16.13 8.21
N VAL A 267 5.50 -17.20 8.84
CA VAL A 267 4.66 -17.16 10.05
C VAL A 267 5.29 -16.45 11.25
N ARG A 268 6.61 -16.22 11.27
CA ARG A 268 7.31 -15.47 12.33
C ARG A 268 7.03 -13.97 12.23
N ALA A 269 6.94 -13.42 11.01
CA ALA A 269 6.61 -12.01 10.80
C ALA A 269 5.17 -11.67 11.21
N GLU A 270 4.29 -12.67 11.31
CA GLU A 270 2.91 -12.50 11.77
C GLU A 270 2.80 -12.43 13.30
N LYS A 271 3.80 -12.90 14.04
CA LYS A 271 3.78 -13.05 15.51
C LYS A 271 4.41 -11.89 16.28
N GLU A 272 5.28 -11.09 15.65
CA GLU A 272 5.99 -9.98 16.31
C GLU A 272 5.13 -8.74 16.60
N GLN A 273 3.82 -8.79 16.34
CA GLN A 273 2.86 -7.73 16.71
C GLN A 273 2.47 -7.77 18.20
N VAL A 274 3.40 -8.14 19.09
CA VAL A 274 3.24 -7.95 20.54
C VAL A 274 3.60 -6.50 20.83
N TYR A 275 2.58 -5.65 20.96
CA TYR A 275 2.74 -4.31 21.50
C TYR A 275 3.45 -4.42 22.86
N PRO A 276 4.63 -3.81 23.06
CA PRO A 276 5.16 -3.64 24.41
C PRO A 276 4.11 -2.86 25.20
N SER A 277 3.63 -3.45 26.29
CA SER A 277 2.86 -2.73 27.30
C SER A 277 3.66 -1.47 27.67
N LEU A 278 3.04 -0.31 27.50
CA LEU A 278 3.56 0.97 27.98
C LEU A 278 3.76 0.87 29.50
N ASN A 279 4.99 0.59 29.92
CA ASN A 279 5.38 0.80 31.31
C ASN A 279 5.78 2.26 31.48
N GLU A 280 4.86 2.99 32.13
CA GLU A 280 5.07 4.14 33.02
C GLU A 280 6.18 5.15 32.65
N GLN A 281 5.76 6.22 31.98
CA GLN A 281 5.95 7.59 32.46
C GLN A 281 4.90 8.49 31.80
N GLY A 282 4.06 9.10 32.64
CA GLY A 282 2.74 9.68 32.32
C GLY A 282 2.65 10.55 31.07
N GLN A 283 1.82 10.11 30.13
CA GLN A 283 0.98 10.97 29.30
C GLN A 283 -0.42 10.33 29.23
N SER A 284 -1.40 11.09 29.70
CA SER A 284 -2.80 10.70 29.84
C SER A 284 -3.46 10.49 28.46
N SER A 285 -3.68 9.24 28.05
CA SER A 285 -4.71 8.89 27.08
C SER A 285 -5.96 8.40 27.83
N SER A 286 -7.08 9.10 27.66
CA SER A 286 -8.38 8.74 28.23
C SER A 286 -8.82 7.32 27.82
N PRO A 287 -9.36 6.49 28.75
CA PRO A 287 -9.83 5.15 28.46
C PRO A 287 -11.31 5.22 28.08
N ASN A 288 -11.63 5.33 26.79
CA ASN A 288 -12.91 4.87 26.25
C ASN A 288 -12.89 4.82 24.73
N SER A 289 -12.24 3.79 24.20
CA SER A 289 -12.67 3.18 22.95
C SER A 289 -12.19 1.75 22.92
N HIS A 290 -13.01 0.82 23.42
CA HIS A 290 -12.98 -0.54 22.90
C HIS A 290 -13.24 -0.41 21.39
N VAL A 291 -12.18 -0.37 20.60
CA VAL A 291 -12.24 -0.48 19.16
C VAL A 291 -12.32 -1.99 18.88
N PRO A 292 -13.51 -2.55 18.59
CA PRO A 292 -13.62 -3.98 18.34
C PRO A 292 -12.80 -4.33 17.09
N VAL A 293 -12.28 -5.55 17.05
CA VAL A 293 -11.51 -6.16 15.95
C VAL A 293 -12.14 -5.95 14.55
N LYS A 294 -13.45 -5.62 14.48
CA LYS A 294 -14.15 -5.18 13.27
C LYS A 294 -13.59 -3.90 12.62
N VAL A 295 -13.03 -2.96 13.38
CA VAL A 295 -12.55 -1.66 12.86
C VAL A 295 -11.22 -1.79 12.10
N ILE A 296 -10.39 -2.78 12.44
CA ILE A 296 -9.12 -3.04 11.74
C ILE A 296 -9.39 -3.61 10.33
N VAL A 297 -10.40 -4.47 10.19
CA VAL A 297 -10.87 -4.98 8.89
C VAL A 297 -11.49 -3.86 8.07
N LEU A 298 -12.17 -2.91 8.72
CA LEU A 298 -12.65 -1.71 8.04
C LEU A 298 -11.48 -0.89 7.49
N CYS A 299 -10.39 -0.59 8.20
CA CYS A 299 -9.31 0.27 7.64
C CYS A 299 -8.65 -0.25 6.34
N ALA A 300 -8.48 -1.57 6.18
CA ALA A 300 -7.91 -2.13 4.95
C ALA A 300 -8.87 -2.04 3.75
N ILE A 301 -10.17 -2.13 4.00
CA ILE A 301 -11.25 -1.95 3.00
C ILE A 301 -11.58 -0.45 2.84
N PHE A 302 -11.41 0.36 3.88
CA PHE A 302 -11.70 1.79 3.92
C PHE A 302 -10.58 2.65 3.37
N SER A 303 -9.34 2.16 3.26
CA SER A 303 -8.35 2.82 2.42
C SER A 303 -8.79 2.83 0.95
N PHE A 304 -9.49 1.78 0.50
CA PHE A 304 -10.17 1.79 -0.80
C PHE A 304 -11.40 2.68 -0.78
N ILE A 305 -12.23 2.64 0.28
CA ILE A 305 -13.46 3.44 0.33
C ILE A 305 -13.19 4.94 0.48
N LEU A 306 -12.22 5.42 1.26
CA LEU A 306 -11.92 6.86 1.35
C LEU A 306 -11.31 7.38 0.05
N ILE A 307 -10.38 6.65 -0.56
CA ILE A 307 -9.83 7.02 -1.87
C ILE A 307 -10.93 6.97 -2.93
N SER A 308 -11.82 5.97 -2.90
CA SER A 308 -12.92 5.85 -3.86
C SER A 308 -14.04 6.86 -3.61
N ILE A 309 -14.34 7.22 -2.36
CA ILE A 309 -15.33 8.26 -2.00
C ILE A 309 -14.80 9.63 -2.41
N VAL A 310 -13.53 9.94 -2.13
CA VAL A 310 -12.92 11.20 -2.59
C VAL A 310 -12.84 11.24 -4.13
N ILE A 311 -12.55 10.12 -4.79
CA ILE A 311 -12.50 10.03 -6.26
C ILE A 311 -13.89 10.00 -6.93
N TYR A 312 -14.94 9.53 -6.26
CA TYR A 312 -16.32 9.53 -6.79
C TYR A 312 -17.05 10.86 -6.55
N ILE A 313 -16.59 11.67 -5.58
CA ILE A 313 -17.20 12.96 -5.25
C ILE A 313 -16.60 14.11 -6.08
N ILE A 314 -15.42 13.94 -6.68
CA ILE A 314 -14.74 14.91 -7.56
C ILE A 314 -14.90 14.49 -9.02
#